data_AF-A0ABD6E2R6-F1
#
_entry.id   AF-A0ABD6E2R6-F1
#
_cell.length_a   1.000
_cell.length_b   1.000
_cell.length_c   1.000
_cell.angle_alpha   90.00
_cell.angle_beta   90.00
_cell.angle_gamma   90.00
#
_symmetry.space_group_name_H-M   'P 1'
#
loop_
_entity.id
_entity.type
_entity.pdbx_description
1 polymer ?
#
loop_
_entity_poly.entity_id
_entity_poly.type
_entity_poly.pdbx_seq_one_letter_code
_entity_poly.pdbx_strand_id
1 'polypeptide(L)'
;MTARRERMMQRTHTLTSGHVTFSSLDHHSSPTPSISRHSSEPREIDFDHQESTSIEDALKKIPKRVRSQSWLVRTRHILDEETPRTPFLSKCLYAISIFVLVITFPFCLPFCFKVAREYERAVIMRLGRLIRGGTKGPGLFFVLPCIDTVQIVDLRVLSFDVPPQEILSKDSVTVTVEAVIYFRVSDPVISVTNVNDAQFSTKLLAQTTLRNVLGTHTLSEMLSERDNIANVIEKVLEEGTDPWGVQVQRVEIKDIRLPHQLMRSMATEAEAARDARAQVIQADGERNAAKSLAEAAAVLGDSKASLQLRYLQTLGNVASEHNSTIVIPIPVEVARYFMKEYAKQK
;
A
#
# COMPACT_ATOMS: atom_id res chain seq x y z
N MET A 1 32.92 -22.92 27.57
CA MET A 1 32.63 -22.49 28.96
C MET A 1 31.86 -21.17 28.92
N THR A 2 30.60 -21.30 28.55
CA THR A 2 29.61 -20.24 28.28
C THR A 2 28.50 -20.48 29.30
N ALA A 3 28.79 -20.19 30.58
CA ALA A 3 27.88 -20.46 31.70
C ALA A 3 28.22 -19.64 32.96
N ARG A 4 28.65 -18.37 32.79
CA ARG A 4 28.99 -17.51 33.94
C ARG A 4 28.59 -16.04 33.80
N ARG A 5 27.70 -15.70 32.86
CA ARG A 5 27.25 -14.31 32.65
C ARG A 5 25.73 -14.08 32.73
N GLU A 6 24.94 -15.09 33.11
CA GLU A 6 23.47 -15.00 33.21
C GLU A 6 22.92 -14.91 34.65
N ARG A 7 23.77 -14.83 35.68
CA ARG A 7 23.31 -14.77 37.10
C ARG A 7 23.21 -13.37 37.71
N MET A 8 23.13 -12.31 36.90
CA MET A 8 23.16 -10.94 37.42
C MET A 8 22.06 -10.01 36.90
N MET A 9 20.95 -10.55 36.37
CA MET A 9 19.79 -9.73 35.94
C MET A 9 18.42 -10.24 36.43
N GLN A 10 18.38 -11.09 37.45
CA GLN A 10 17.12 -11.48 38.08
C GLN A 10 17.22 -11.36 39.59
N ARG A 11 17.14 -10.12 40.11
CA ARG A 11 16.74 -9.83 41.50
C ARG A 11 16.61 -8.32 41.75
N THR A 12 15.56 -7.70 41.23
CA THR A 12 15.02 -6.45 41.82
C THR A 12 13.57 -6.27 41.37
N HIS A 13 12.68 -7.10 41.87
CA HIS A 13 11.28 -6.75 42.06
C HIS A 13 10.82 -7.41 43.35
N THR A 14 10.69 -6.62 44.42
CA THR A 14 9.62 -6.74 45.42
C THR A 14 9.68 -5.55 46.37
N LEU A 15 8.58 -4.77 46.33
CA LEU A 15 7.86 -4.20 47.47
C LEU A 15 8.57 -3.17 48.35
N THR A 16 8.11 -1.91 48.26
CA THR A 16 7.53 -1.24 49.43
C THR A 16 6.56 -0.14 49.01
N SER A 17 5.32 -0.32 49.44
CA SER A 17 4.22 0.65 49.49
C SER A 17 4.52 1.74 50.53
N GLY A 18 4.11 2.97 50.25
CA GLY A 18 4.23 4.10 51.18
C GLY A 18 3.39 5.29 50.71
N HIS A 19 2.14 5.29 51.15
CA HIS A 19 1.13 6.33 50.95
C HIS A 19 1.47 7.57 51.80
N VAL A 20 1.59 8.76 51.21
CA VAL A 20 1.48 10.05 51.94
C VAL A 20 0.77 11.07 51.07
N THR A 21 -0.43 11.44 51.51
CA THR A 21 -1.20 12.61 51.08
C THR A 21 -0.77 13.81 51.91
N PHE A 22 -0.54 14.97 51.28
CA PHE A 22 -0.62 16.25 51.97
C PHE A 22 -1.28 17.30 51.08
N SER A 23 -2.35 17.85 51.61
CA SER A 23 -3.21 18.90 51.08
C SER A 23 -2.57 20.27 51.20
N SER A 24 -2.85 21.10 50.20
CA SER A 24 -3.24 22.52 50.26
C SER A 24 -2.62 23.43 51.33
N LEU A 25 -1.97 24.49 50.86
CA LEU A 25 -1.84 25.75 51.59
C LEU A 25 -1.92 26.92 50.61
N ASP A 26 -2.95 27.74 50.83
CA ASP A 26 -3.29 28.95 50.10
C ASP A 26 -2.28 30.07 50.33
N HIS A 27 -2.02 30.87 49.29
CA HIS A 27 -1.67 32.27 49.50
C HIS A 27 -2.35 33.19 48.48
N HIS A 28 -3.12 34.12 49.07
CA HIS A 28 -3.83 35.23 48.46
C HIS A 28 -2.92 36.14 47.63
N SER A 29 -3.37 36.50 46.43
CA SER A 29 -2.92 37.68 45.68
C SER A 29 -4.02 38.74 45.63
N SER A 30 -3.68 39.97 46.04
CA SER A 30 -4.48 41.20 45.89
C SER A 30 -4.67 41.62 44.42
N PRO A 31 -5.76 42.33 44.04
CA PRO A 31 -6.02 42.72 42.66
C PRO A 31 -5.65 44.19 42.38
N THR A 32 -5.01 44.48 41.24
CA THR A 32 -5.12 45.73 40.44
C THR A 32 -4.41 45.53 39.08
N PRO A 33 -4.66 46.36 38.05
CA PRO A 33 -5.88 46.45 37.25
C PRO A 33 -5.65 45.97 35.80
N SER A 34 -6.73 45.65 35.10
CA SER A 34 -6.78 45.24 33.71
C SER A 34 -6.29 46.33 32.74
N ILE A 35 -5.20 46.06 32.02
CA ILE A 35 -4.82 46.76 30.79
C ILE A 35 -5.08 45.77 29.63
N SER A 36 -6.02 46.14 28.76
CA SER A 36 -6.33 45.43 27.52
C SER A 36 -5.16 45.52 26.55
N ARG A 37 -4.60 44.38 26.17
CA ARG A 37 -3.81 44.23 24.94
C ARG A 37 -4.25 42.96 24.23
N HIS A 38 -4.74 43.16 23.01
CA HIS A 38 -4.93 42.11 22.02
C HIS A 38 -3.64 41.30 21.88
N SER A 39 -3.67 40.03 22.28
CA SER A 39 -2.71 39.01 21.88
C SER A 39 -3.44 38.02 20.98
N SER A 40 -3.13 38.04 19.70
CA SER A 40 -3.45 37.00 18.74
C SER A 40 -2.63 35.75 19.07
N GLU A 41 -3.29 34.67 19.49
CA GLU A 41 -2.72 33.33 19.49
C GLU A 41 -2.52 32.83 18.04
N PRO A 42 -1.47 32.05 17.73
CA PRO A 42 -1.36 31.40 16.44
C PRO A 42 -2.30 30.19 16.40
N ARG A 43 -3.20 30.16 15.42
CA ARG A 43 -3.96 28.95 15.07
C ARG A 43 -3.01 27.92 14.47
N GLU A 44 -2.94 26.74 15.08
CA GLU A 44 -2.48 25.53 14.41
C GLU A 44 -3.33 25.31 13.15
N ILE A 45 -2.66 25.11 12.02
CA ILE A 45 -3.31 24.77 10.76
C ILE A 45 -3.25 23.24 10.66
N ASP A 46 -4.37 22.59 10.98
CA ASP A 46 -4.61 21.18 10.65
C ASP A 46 -4.69 21.03 9.12
N PHE A 47 -3.55 20.69 8.52
CA PHE A 47 -3.44 20.20 7.15
C PHE A 47 -3.49 18.67 7.19
N ASP A 48 -4.67 18.06 7.29
CA ASP A 48 -4.82 16.61 6.95
C ASP A 48 -6.27 16.09 6.77
N HIS A 49 -7.29 16.95 6.70
CA HIS A 49 -8.69 16.49 6.52
C HIS A 49 -9.43 17.04 5.29
N GLN A 50 -8.80 17.90 4.50
CA GLN A 50 -9.45 18.51 3.33
C GLN A 50 -9.28 17.68 2.03
N GLU A 51 -8.30 16.79 1.95
CA GLU A 51 -7.98 16.09 0.70
C GLU A 51 -8.77 14.78 0.52
N SER A 52 -9.10 14.07 1.61
CA SER A 52 -9.90 12.84 1.56
C SER A 52 -11.36 13.07 1.17
N THR A 53 -11.94 14.21 1.58
CA THR A 53 -13.33 14.58 1.23
C THR A 53 -13.48 14.95 -0.25
N SER A 54 -12.42 15.50 -0.85
CA SER A 54 -12.43 15.91 -2.27
C SER A 54 -12.35 14.72 -3.23
N ILE A 55 -11.77 13.59 -2.81
CA ILE A 55 -11.73 12.35 -3.61
C ILE A 55 -13.10 11.66 -3.59
N GLU A 56 -13.77 11.59 -2.43
CA GLU A 56 -15.13 11.03 -2.35
C GLU A 56 -16.14 11.86 -3.15
N ASP A 57 -16.04 13.18 -3.13
CA ASP A 57 -16.88 14.07 -3.92
C ASP A 57 -16.55 14.04 -5.42
N ALA A 58 -15.27 13.85 -5.78
CA ALA A 58 -14.86 13.63 -7.18
C ALA A 58 -15.38 12.29 -7.72
N LEU A 59 -15.33 11.21 -6.92
CA LEU A 59 -15.92 9.90 -7.25
C LEU A 59 -17.43 9.98 -7.46
N LYS A 60 -18.12 10.83 -6.69
CA LYS A 60 -19.58 11.05 -6.79
C LYS A 60 -19.99 11.83 -8.03
N LYS A 61 -19.08 12.60 -8.62
CA LYS A 61 -19.31 13.51 -9.77
C LYS A 61 -19.00 12.87 -11.12
N ILE A 62 -18.39 11.69 -11.14
CA ILE A 62 -18.27 10.88 -12.36
C ILE A 62 -19.70 10.55 -12.83
N PRO A 63 -20.11 10.99 -14.04
CA PRO A 63 -21.44 10.67 -14.54
C PRO A 63 -21.57 9.15 -14.60
N LYS A 64 -22.54 8.59 -13.86
CA LYS A 64 -22.97 7.19 -13.98
C LYS A 64 -23.48 7.00 -15.40
N ARG A 65 -22.57 6.67 -16.33
CA ARG A 65 -22.93 6.11 -17.63
C ARG A 65 -23.88 4.97 -17.31
N VAL A 66 -25.13 5.12 -17.72
CA VAL A 66 -26.30 4.30 -17.37
C VAL A 66 -25.86 2.92 -16.89
N ARG A 67 -25.90 2.76 -15.56
CA ARG A 67 -25.60 1.54 -14.82
C ARG A 67 -26.53 0.45 -15.34
N SER A 68 -26.13 -0.18 -16.43
CA SER A 68 -26.89 -1.23 -17.06
C SER A 68 -26.72 -2.48 -16.20
N GLN A 69 -27.44 -2.50 -15.07
CA GLN A 69 -27.77 -3.75 -14.39
C GLN A 69 -28.62 -4.69 -15.28
N SER A 70 -28.81 -4.37 -16.56
CA SER A 70 -29.44 -5.23 -17.56
C SER A 70 -28.76 -6.60 -17.64
N TRP A 71 -27.44 -6.70 -17.48
CA TRP A 71 -26.78 -8.02 -17.46
C TRP A 71 -26.99 -8.77 -16.14
N LEU A 72 -26.96 -8.08 -14.99
CA LEU A 72 -27.24 -8.69 -13.67
C LEU A 72 -28.67 -9.26 -13.63
N VAL A 73 -29.61 -8.63 -14.33
CA VAL A 73 -30.97 -9.14 -14.53
C VAL A 73 -31.01 -10.29 -15.54
N ARG A 74 -30.14 -10.29 -16.57
CA ARG A 74 -30.14 -11.30 -17.64
C ARG A 74 -29.48 -12.62 -17.25
N THR A 75 -28.41 -12.62 -16.45
CA THR A 75 -27.72 -13.86 -16.04
C THR A 75 -28.55 -14.65 -15.02
N ARG A 76 -29.25 -13.96 -14.11
CA ARG A 76 -30.19 -14.60 -13.18
C ARG A 76 -31.33 -15.31 -13.92
N HIS A 77 -31.82 -14.71 -15.01
CA HIS A 77 -32.85 -15.29 -15.86
C HIS A 77 -32.42 -16.60 -16.55
N ILE A 78 -31.12 -16.80 -16.85
CA ILE A 78 -30.61 -18.05 -17.44
C ILE A 78 -30.67 -19.20 -16.42
N LEU A 79 -30.51 -18.89 -15.12
CA LEU A 79 -30.59 -19.87 -14.04
C LEU A 79 -32.04 -20.13 -13.58
N ASP A 80 -32.91 -19.13 -13.67
CA ASP A 80 -34.31 -19.17 -13.21
C ASP A 80 -35.35 -19.52 -14.30
N GLU A 81 -34.98 -19.57 -15.59
CA GLU A 81 -35.95 -19.92 -16.63
C GLU A 81 -36.47 -21.37 -16.47
N GLU A 82 -37.76 -21.47 -16.15
CA GLU A 82 -38.53 -22.70 -16.30
C GLU A 82 -38.39 -23.20 -17.74
N THR A 83 -37.76 -24.37 -17.85
CA THR A 83 -37.52 -25.18 -19.05
C THR A 83 -38.46 -24.88 -20.24
N PRO A 84 -37.97 -24.31 -21.35
CA PRO A 84 -38.72 -24.36 -22.61
C PRO A 84 -38.85 -25.83 -23.05
N ARG A 85 -40.05 -26.20 -23.52
CA ARG A 85 -40.39 -27.57 -23.98
C ARG A 85 -39.24 -28.14 -24.81
N THR A 86 -38.59 -29.19 -24.30
CA THR A 86 -37.55 -29.89 -25.04
C THR A 86 -38.18 -30.50 -26.30
N PRO A 87 -37.65 -30.22 -27.51
CA PRO A 87 -38.23 -30.75 -28.74
C PRO A 87 -38.22 -32.28 -28.67
N PHE A 88 -39.22 -32.94 -29.25
CA PHE A 88 -39.35 -34.40 -29.25
C PHE A 88 -38.04 -35.09 -29.68
N LEU A 89 -37.33 -34.50 -30.66
CA LEU A 89 -36.03 -34.94 -31.12
C LEU A 89 -34.96 -35.04 -30.01
N SER A 90 -34.92 -34.08 -29.09
CA SER A 90 -33.96 -34.12 -27.97
C SER A 90 -34.25 -35.26 -27.00
N LYS A 91 -35.52 -35.60 -26.80
CA LYS A 91 -35.93 -36.76 -26.00
C LYS A 91 -35.58 -38.08 -26.71
N CYS A 92 -35.77 -38.14 -28.04
CA CYS A 92 -35.35 -39.28 -28.85
C CYS A 92 -33.83 -39.48 -28.82
N LEU A 93 -33.04 -38.42 -29.00
CA LEU A 93 -31.57 -38.48 -28.91
C LEU A 93 -31.11 -38.92 -27.53
N TYR A 94 -31.75 -38.42 -26.48
CA TYR A 94 -31.49 -38.84 -25.11
C TYR A 94 -31.77 -40.34 -24.91
N ALA A 95 -32.91 -40.83 -25.40
CA ALA A 95 -33.26 -42.25 -25.34
C ALA A 95 -32.30 -43.13 -26.16
N ILE A 96 -31.88 -42.68 -27.34
CA ILE A 96 -30.89 -43.37 -28.19
C ILE A 96 -29.53 -43.47 -27.48
N SER A 97 -29.07 -42.37 -26.87
CA SER A 97 -27.80 -42.39 -26.12
C SER A 97 -27.84 -43.33 -24.93
N ILE A 98 -28.97 -43.39 -24.19
CA ILE A 98 -29.15 -44.39 -23.13
C ILE A 98 -29.17 -45.80 -23.70
N PHE A 99 -29.86 -46.04 -24.81
CA PHE A 99 -29.92 -47.35 -25.45
C PHE A 99 -28.52 -47.84 -25.89
N VAL A 100 -27.72 -46.96 -26.49
CA VAL A 100 -26.32 -47.23 -26.84
C VAL A 100 -25.49 -47.51 -25.58
N LEU A 101 -25.68 -46.73 -24.51
CA LEU A 101 -24.98 -46.95 -23.25
C LEU A 101 -25.30 -48.34 -22.65
N VAL A 102 -26.55 -48.79 -22.71
CA VAL A 102 -26.97 -50.11 -22.21
C VAL A 102 -26.40 -51.24 -23.07
N ILE A 103 -26.42 -51.11 -24.41
CA ILE A 103 -25.87 -52.12 -25.32
C ILE A 103 -24.36 -52.27 -25.16
N THR A 104 -23.66 -51.15 -24.97
CA THR A 104 -22.20 -51.11 -24.92
C THR A 104 -21.65 -51.31 -23.50
N PHE A 105 -22.52 -51.64 -22.54
CA PHE A 105 -22.12 -52.00 -21.19
C PHE A 105 -21.39 -53.35 -21.18
N PRO A 106 -20.23 -53.52 -20.51
CA PRO A 106 -19.59 -52.63 -19.54
C PRO A 106 -18.51 -51.67 -20.10
N PHE A 107 -18.19 -51.72 -21.39
CA PHE A 107 -17.06 -50.99 -21.99
C PHE A 107 -17.18 -49.46 -21.90
N CYS A 108 -18.38 -48.90 -21.78
CA CYS A 108 -18.61 -47.46 -21.69
C CYS A 108 -18.37 -46.85 -20.29
N LEU A 109 -18.29 -47.67 -19.23
CA LEU A 109 -18.13 -47.19 -17.84
C LEU A 109 -16.97 -46.20 -17.63
N PRO A 110 -15.73 -46.45 -18.09
CA PRO A 110 -14.63 -45.52 -17.86
C PRO A 110 -14.79 -44.17 -18.56
N PHE A 111 -15.57 -44.10 -19.64
CA PHE A 111 -15.83 -42.84 -20.36
C PHE A 111 -16.94 -42.00 -19.73
N CYS A 112 -17.87 -42.63 -19.01
CA CYS A 112 -18.99 -41.95 -18.37
C CYS A 112 -18.60 -41.30 -17.03
N PHE A 113 -17.59 -41.84 -16.36
CA PHE A 113 -17.13 -41.35 -15.07
C PHE A 113 -16.00 -40.34 -15.24
N LYS A 114 -16.27 -39.08 -14.86
CA LYS A 114 -15.24 -38.04 -14.74
C LYS A 114 -15.12 -37.58 -13.29
N VAL A 115 -13.89 -37.26 -12.91
CA VAL A 115 -13.55 -36.74 -11.59
C VAL A 115 -13.14 -35.28 -11.74
N ALA A 116 -13.81 -34.38 -11.02
CA ALA A 116 -13.37 -32.99 -10.84
C ALA A 116 -12.64 -32.85 -9.52
N ARG A 117 -11.56 -32.07 -9.51
CA ARG A 117 -10.81 -31.74 -8.30
C ARG A 117 -11.58 -30.74 -7.43
N GLU A 118 -11.22 -30.62 -6.15
CA GLU A 118 -11.91 -29.73 -5.19
C GLU A 118 -12.01 -28.27 -5.66
N TYR A 119 -10.94 -27.78 -6.28
CA TYR A 119 -10.82 -26.41 -6.81
C TYR A 119 -11.35 -26.24 -8.24
N GLU A 120 -11.86 -27.32 -8.85
CA GLU A 120 -12.44 -27.30 -10.19
C GLU A 120 -13.97 -27.36 -10.10
N ARG A 121 -14.63 -26.78 -11.09
CA ARG A 121 -16.07 -26.94 -11.32
C ARG A 121 -16.31 -27.37 -12.74
N ALA A 122 -17.20 -28.35 -12.91
CA ALA A 122 -17.60 -28.84 -14.21
C ALA A 122 -18.90 -28.16 -14.64
N VAL A 123 -18.83 -27.43 -15.76
CA VAL A 123 -19.98 -26.89 -16.48
C VAL A 123 -20.37 -27.92 -17.52
N ILE A 124 -21.57 -28.49 -17.39
CA ILE A 124 -22.08 -29.53 -18.27
C ILE A 124 -23.17 -28.95 -19.16
N MET A 125 -22.95 -29.04 -20.46
CA MET A 125 -23.92 -28.65 -21.47
C MET A 125 -24.42 -29.90 -22.19
N ARG A 126 -25.73 -30.14 -22.13
CA ARG A 126 -26.41 -31.25 -22.80
C ARG A 126 -27.07 -30.74 -24.08
N LEU A 127 -26.65 -31.24 -25.24
CA LEU A 127 -27.12 -30.74 -26.55
C LEU A 127 -27.01 -29.20 -26.67
N GLY A 128 -25.94 -28.61 -26.11
CA GLY A 128 -25.73 -27.17 -26.09
C GLY A 128 -26.60 -26.38 -25.08
N ARG A 129 -27.36 -27.06 -24.22
CA ARG A 129 -28.13 -26.42 -23.14
C ARG A 129 -27.50 -26.71 -21.78
N LEU A 130 -27.46 -25.72 -20.89
CA LEU A 130 -26.96 -25.91 -19.54
C LEU A 130 -27.82 -26.92 -18.76
N ILE A 131 -27.17 -27.83 -18.02
CA ILE A 131 -27.88 -28.81 -17.20
C ILE A 131 -28.55 -28.16 -15.98
N ARG A 132 -29.69 -28.72 -15.55
CA ARG A 132 -30.41 -28.29 -14.35
C ARG A 132 -29.49 -28.43 -13.12
N GLY A 133 -29.23 -27.32 -12.43
CA GLY A 133 -28.30 -27.23 -11.31
C GLY A 133 -27.03 -26.40 -11.57
N GLY A 134 -26.85 -25.87 -12.79
CA GLY A 134 -25.75 -24.97 -13.13
C GLY A 134 -24.42 -25.70 -13.21
N THR A 135 -23.73 -25.83 -12.07
CA THR A 135 -22.42 -26.47 -11.98
C THR A 135 -22.46 -27.73 -11.14
N LYS A 136 -21.65 -28.72 -11.55
CA LYS A 136 -21.40 -29.88 -10.70
C LYS A 136 -20.20 -29.58 -9.79
N GLY A 137 -20.40 -29.84 -8.50
CA GLY A 137 -19.38 -29.74 -7.47
C GLY A 137 -18.27 -30.79 -7.65
N PRO A 138 -17.25 -30.75 -6.78
CA PRO A 138 -16.10 -31.61 -6.88
C PRO A 138 -16.44 -33.08 -6.58
N GLY A 139 -15.60 -33.99 -7.08
CA GLY A 139 -15.79 -35.43 -6.93
C GLY A 139 -16.19 -36.14 -8.23
N LEU A 140 -16.74 -37.34 -8.06
CA LEU A 140 -17.13 -38.20 -9.17
C LEU A 140 -18.52 -37.79 -9.68
N PHE A 141 -18.60 -37.43 -10.96
CA PHE A 141 -19.88 -37.14 -11.60
C PHE A 141 -20.03 -37.92 -12.91
N PHE A 142 -21.28 -38.22 -13.21
CA PHE A 142 -21.67 -39.02 -14.37
C PHE A 142 -21.99 -38.12 -15.57
N VAL A 143 -21.41 -38.45 -16.71
CA VAL A 143 -21.51 -37.71 -17.97
C VAL A 143 -21.87 -38.66 -19.09
N LEU A 144 -22.79 -38.27 -19.98
CA LEU A 144 -23.14 -39.07 -21.16
C LEU A 144 -22.18 -38.78 -22.32
N PRO A 145 -21.34 -39.73 -22.76
CA PRO A 145 -20.20 -39.50 -23.67
C PRO A 145 -20.55 -39.07 -25.11
N CYS A 146 -21.82 -38.94 -25.49
CA CYS A 146 -22.24 -38.51 -26.83
C CYS A 146 -23.08 -37.22 -26.87
N ILE A 147 -23.63 -36.81 -25.72
CA ILE A 147 -24.60 -35.71 -25.64
C ILE A 147 -24.09 -34.58 -24.75
N ASP A 148 -23.34 -34.92 -23.71
CA ASP A 148 -22.89 -33.97 -22.70
C ASP A 148 -21.49 -33.48 -23.08
N THR A 149 -21.34 -32.18 -23.28
CA THR A 149 -20.05 -31.51 -23.35
C THR A 149 -19.71 -30.95 -21.97
N VAL A 150 -18.50 -31.24 -21.50
CA VAL A 150 -18.03 -30.86 -20.16
C VAL A 150 -16.87 -29.90 -20.31
N GLN A 151 -17.00 -28.71 -19.74
CA GLN A 151 -15.89 -27.78 -19.55
C GLN A 151 -15.55 -27.70 -18.07
N ILE A 152 -14.27 -27.88 -17.75
CA ILE A 152 -13.76 -27.82 -16.39
C ILE A 152 -13.09 -26.47 -16.21
N VAL A 153 -13.52 -25.71 -15.20
CA VAL A 153 -13.01 -24.38 -14.89
C VAL A 153 -12.34 -24.40 -13.53
N ASP A 154 -11.15 -23.83 -13.43
CA ASP A 154 -10.42 -23.65 -12.18
C ASP A 154 -10.93 -22.40 -11.44
N LEU A 155 -11.21 -22.54 -10.15
CA LEU A 155 -11.68 -21.44 -9.29
C LEU A 155 -10.53 -20.75 -8.53
N ARG A 156 -9.30 -21.23 -8.66
CA ARG A 156 -8.14 -20.63 -7.98
C ARG A 156 -7.82 -19.25 -8.54
N VAL A 157 -7.07 -18.50 -7.75
CA VAL A 157 -6.49 -17.24 -8.19
C VAL A 157 -5.44 -17.55 -9.26
N LEU A 158 -5.65 -16.98 -10.43
CA LEU A 158 -4.73 -17.03 -11.56
C LEU A 158 -4.13 -15.63 -11.74
N SER A 159 -2.88 -15.61 -12.17
CA SER A 159 -2.17 -14.38 -12.52
C SER A 159 -1.82 -14.41 -14.00
N PHE A 160 -2.00 -13.28 -14.69
CA PHE A 160 -1.41 -13.08 -16.01
C PHE A 160 -0.69 -11.74 -16.08
N ASP A 161 0.38 -11.71 -16.87
CA ASP A 161 1.10 -10.50 -17.20
C ASP A 161 0.43 -9.75 -18.36
N VAL A 162 0.22 -8.45 -18.15
CA VAL A 162 -0.16 -7.52 -19.22
C VAL A 162 1.13 -7.13 -19.95
N PRO A 163 1.23 -7.36 -21.27
CA PRO A 163 2.45 -7.05 -22.01
C PRO A 163 2.73 -5.54 -21.97
N PRO A 164 4.00 -5.12 -22.02
CA PRO A 164 4.40 -3.72 -21.93
C PRO A 164 3.62 -2.84 -22.92
N GLN A 165 3.08 -1.72 -22.42
CA GLN A 165 2.33 -0.74 -23.22
C GLN A 165 3.08 0.58 -23.27
N GLU A 166 3.31 1.09 -24.48
CA GLU A 166 3.74 2.48 -24.69
C GLU A 166 2.54 3.41 -24.54
N ILE A 167 2.63 4.36 -23.61
CA ILE A 167 1.59 5.33 -23.31
C ILE A 167 2.17 6.73 -23.18
N LEU A 168 1.33 7.73 -23.43
CA LEU A 168 1.63 9.14 -23.17
C LEU A 168 0.92 9.54 -21.88
N SER A 169 1.67 10.00 -20.89
CA SER A 169 1.12 10.52 -19.63
C SER A 169 0.50 11.91 -19.79
N LYS A 170 -0.20 12.40 -18.76
CA LYS A 170 -0.84 13.74 -18.75
C LYS A 170 0.16 14.89 -18.96
N ASP A 171 1.37 14.71 -18.50
CA ASP A 171 2.54 15.59 -18.63
C ASP A 171 3.33 15.38 -19.93
N SER A 172 2.73 14.68 -20.91
CA SER A 172 3.30 14.47 -22.25
C SER A 172 4.63 13.71 -22.26
N VAL A 173 4.84 12.82 -21.27
CA VAL A 173 6.01 11.94 -21.23
C VAL A 173 5.61 10.57 -21.79
N THR A 174 6.44 10.03 -22.68
CA THR A 174 6.28 8.66 -23.17
C THR A 174 6.86 7.69 -22.14
N VAL A 175 6.04 6.77 -21.65
CA VAL A 175 6.45 5.72 -20.71
C VAL A 175 5.97 4.36 -21.18
N THR A 176 6.74 3.34 -20.83
CA THR A 176 6.38 1.93 -21.06
C THR A 176 6.01 1.30 -19.74
N VAL A 177 4.78 0.81 -19.62
CA VAL A 177 4.26 0.28 -18.35
C VAL A 177 3.87 -1.18 -18.48
N GLU A 178 4.27 -1.99 -17.51
CA GLU A 178 3.89 -3.38 -17.34
C GLU A 178 3.11 -3.57 -16.04
N ALA A 179 2.13 -4.47 -16.04
CA ALA A 179 1.32 -4.77 -14.87
C ALA A 179 0.96 -6.26 -14.80
N VAL A 180 0.69 -6.75 -13.59
CA VAL A 180 0.22 -8.10 -13.30
C VAL A 180 -1.17 -8.03 -12.69
N ILE A 181 -2.06 -8.92 -13.14
CA ILE A 181 -3.44 -8.96 -12.64
C ILE A 181 -3.70 -10.31 -12.01
N TYR A 182 -4.19 -10.28 -10.77
CA TYR A 182 -4.64 -11.45 -10.04
C TYR A 182 -6.16 -11.48 -10.09
N PHE A 183 -6.71 -12.56 -10.64
CA PHE A 183 -8.15 -12.74 -10.80
C PHE A 183 -8.53 -14.19 -10.49
N ARG A 184 -9.80 -14.42 -10.19
CA ARG A 184 -10.38 -15.75 -10.07
C ARG A 184 -11.72 -15.79 -10.78
N VAL A 185 -12.13 -16.98 -11.22
CA VAL A 185 -13.49 -17.19 -11.70
C VAL A 185 -14.41 -17.27 -10.48
N SER A 186 -15.42 -16.39 -10.42
CA SER A 186 -16.44 -16.38 -9.36
C SER A 186 -17.63 -17.25 -9.73
N ASP A 187 -18.10 -17.15 -10.98
CA ASP A 187 -19.16 -17.98 -11.54
C ASP A 187 -18.68 -18.66 -12.85
N PRO A 188 -18.40 -19.97 -12.80
CA PRO A 188 -17.92 -20.71 -13.97
C PRO A 188 -19.00 -20.92 -15.04
N VAL A 189 -20.30 -20.86 -14.70
CA VAL A 189 -21.37 -20.91 -15.72
C VAL A 189 -21.26 -19.66 -16.59
N ILE A 190 -21.28 -18.49 -15.95
CA ILE A 190 -21.25 -17.20 -16.63
C ILE A 190 -19.95 -17.05 -17.44
N SER A 191 -18.82 -17.47 -16.88
CA SER A 191 -17.52 -17.41 -17.56
C SER A 191 -17.45 -18.24 -18.85
N VAL A 192 -18.20 -19.35 -18.93
CA VAL A 192 -18.23 -20.20 -20.13
C VAL A 192 -19.31 -19.76 -21.12
N THR A 193 -20.43 -19.21 -20.64
CA THR A 193 -21.57 -18.87 -21.52
C THR A 193 -21.50 -17.46 -22.11
N ASN A 194 -20.97 -16.49 -21.37
CA ASN A 194 -21.06 -15.08 -21.77
C ASN A 194 -19.88 -14.61 -22.62
N VAL A 195 -18.73 -15.29 -22.54
CA VAL A 195 -17.51 -14.94 -23.26
C VAL A 195 -16.86 -16.21 -23.80
N ASN A 196 -16.29 -16.14 -25.01
CA ASN A 196 -15.59 -17.27 -25.62
C ASN A 196 -14.33 -17.66 -24.81
N ASP A 197 -13.51 -16.67 -24.46
CA ASP A 197 -12.35 -16.83 -23.57
C ASP A 197 -12.29 -15.66 -22.58
N ALA A 198 -12.71 -15.92 -21.34
CA ALA A 198 -12.73 -14.91 -20.28
C ALA A 198 -11.32 -14.41 -19.93
N GLN A 199 -10.29 -15.26 -20.00
CA GLN A 199 -8.91 -14.86 -19.67
C GLN A 199 -8.36 -13.90 -20.72
N PHE A 200 -8.54 -14.24 -21.99
CA PHE A 200 -8.09 -13.40 -23.10
C PHE A 200 -8.85 -12.07 -23.17
N SER A 201 -10.17 -12.09 -22.98
CA SER A 201 -10.97 -10.86 -22.95
C SER A 201 -10.61 -9.95 -21.79
N THR A 202 -10.38 -10.50 -20.59
CA THR A 202 -9.88 -9.72 -19.44
C THR A 202 -8.51 -9.13 -19.70
N LYS A 203 -7.61 -9.85 -20.38
CA LYS A 203 -6.30 -9.32 -20.77
C LYS A 203 -6.39 -8.13 -21.73
N LEU A 204 -7.29 -8.18 -22.71
CA LEU A 204 -7.53 -7.06 -23.63
C LEU A 204 -8.14 -5.85 -22.91
N LEU A 205 -9.15 -6.10 -22.06
CA LEU A 205 -9.76 -5.04 -21.25
C LEU A 205 -8.71 -4.36 -20.36
N ALA A 206 -7.88 -5.17 -19.69
CA ALA A 206 -6.77 -4.70 -18.87
C ALA A 206 -5.82 -3.77 -19.63
N GLN A 207 -5.41 -4.13 -20.85
CA GLN A 207 -4.55 -3.26 -21.67
C GLN A 207 -5.20 -1.90 -21.95
N THR A 208 -6.48 -1.90 -22.30
CA THR A 208 -7.20 -0.65 -22.58
C THR A 208 -7.40 0.20 -21.32
N THR A 209 -7.75 -0.42 -20.20
CA THR A 209 -7.92 0.30 -18.92
C THR A 209 -6.61 0.85 -18.41
N LEU A 210 -5.52 0.08 -18.48
CA LEU A 210 -4.18 0.52 -18.11
C LEU A 210 -3.79 1.78 -18.90
N ARG A 211 -3.99 1.76 -20.22
CA ARG A 211 -3.72 2.92 -21.09
C ARG A 211 -4.59 4.12 -20.74
N ASN A 212 -5.88 3.92 -20.51
CA ASN A 212 -6.82 5.01 -20.25
C ASN A 212 -6.56 5.66 -18.89
N VAL A 213 -6.38 4.87 -17.83
CA VAL A 213 -6.15 5.39 -16.47
C VAL A 213 -4.79 6.08 -16.40
N LEU A 214 -3.72 5.42 -16.84
CA LEU A 214 -2.40 6.02 -16.80
C LEU A 214 -2.30 7.26 -17.70
N GLY A 215 -2.99 7.32 -18.84
CA GLY A 215 -3.03 8.54 -19.66
C GLY A 215 -3.62 9.77 -18.93
N THR A 216 -4.40 9.57 -17.87
CA THR A 216 -4.96 10.67 -17.06
C THR A 216 -4.10 11.08 -15.87
N HIS A 217 -3.05 10.32 -15.56
CA HIS A 217 -2.13 10.56 -14.45
C HIS A 217 -0.81 11.17 -14.92
N THR A 218 -0.15 11.90 -14.02
CA THR A 218 1.19 12.44 -14.27
C THR A 218 2.28 11.39 -14.00
N LEU A 219 3.48 11.56 -14.55
CA LEU A 219 4.61 10.67 -14.30
C LEU A 219 4.95 10.60 -12.80
N SER A 220 4.93 11.75 -12.11
CA SER A 220 5.24 11.81 -10.68
C SER A 220 4.26 11.00 -9.83
N GLU A 221 2.97 11.07 -10.17
CA GLU A 221 1.92 10.25 -9.54
C GLU A 221 2.14 8.76 -9.80
N MET A 222 2.50 8.38 -11.03
CA MET A 222 2.77 6.98 -11.38
C MET A 222 3.94 6.39 -10.58
N LEU A 223 4.96 7.20 -10.29
CA LEU A 223 6.14 6.77 -9.53
C LEU A 223 5.92 6.78 -8.01
N SER A 224 5.14 7.75 -7.50
CA SER A 224 4.97 7.96 -6.05
C SER A 224 3.74 7.25 -5.49
N GLU A 225 2.64 7.22 -6.23
CA GLU A 225 1.31 6.76 -5.80
C GLU A 225 0.81 5.54 -6.60
N ARG A 226 1.73 4.63 -6.96
CA ARG A 226 1.40 3.44 -7.75
C ARG A 226 0.28 2.59 -7.15
N ASP A 227 0.17 2.53 -5.81
CA ASP A 227 -0.83 1.72 -5.12
C ASP A 227 -2.24 2.34 -5.26
N ASN A 228 -2.35 3.68 -5.23
CA ASN A 228 -3.62 4.37 -5.46
C ASN A 228 -4.11 4.15 -6.89
N ILE A 229 -3.21 4.26 -7.87
CA ILE A 229 -3.53 4.03 -9.28
C ILE A 229 -3.92 2.56 -9.50
N ALA A 230 -3.21 1.62 -8.89
CA ALA A 230 -3.55 0.20 -8.94
C ALA A 230 -4.97 -0.08 -8.41
N ASN A 231 -5.36 0.53 -7.29
CA ASN A 231 -6.70 0.42 -6.73
C ASN A 231 -7.79 1.00 -7.67
N VAL A 232 -7.48 2.08 -8.39
CA VAL A 232 -8.40 2.65 -9.40
C VAL A 232 -8.56 1.69 -10.57
N ILE A 233 -7.46 1.14 -11.09
CA ILE A 233 -7.48 0.16 -12.18
C ILE A 233 -8.26 -1.08 -11.77
N GLU A 234 -8.04 -1.59 -10.56
CA GLU A 234 -8.75 -2.74 -10.00
C GLU A 234 -10.26 -2.55 -10.03
N LYS A 235 -10.76 -1.42 -9.52
CA LYS A 235 -12.20 -1.10 -9.51
C LYS A 235 -12.80 -1.03 -10.90
N VAL A 236 -12.10 -0.41 -11.86
CA VAL A 236 -12.56 -0.31 -13.25
C VAL A 236 -12.56 -1.66 -13.93
N LEU A 237 -11.57 -2.51 -13.65
CA LEU A 237 -11.52 -3.88 -14.15
C LEU A 237 -12.63 -4.74 -13.56
N GLU A 238 -12.84 -4.71 -12.24
CA GLU A 238 -13.89 -5.47 -11.56
C GLU A 238 -15.27 -5.19 -12.16
N GLU A 239 -15.63 -3.91 -12.31
CA GLU A 239 -16.90 -3.51 -12.92
C GLU A 239 -17.04 -4.01 -14.38
N GLY A 240 -15.94 -4.06 -15.13
CA GLY A 240 -15.93 -4.56 -16.50
C GLY A 240 -15.93 -6.09 -16.63
N THR A 241 -15.39 -6.82 -15.66
CA THR A 241 -15.26 -8.29 -15.68
C THR A 241 -16.38 -9.04 -14.97
N ASP A 242 -17.14 -8.35 -14.10
CA ASP A 242 -18.37 -8.85 -13.47
C ASP A 242 -19.33 -9.59 -14.43
N PRO A 243 -19.69 -9.04 -15.62
CA PRO A 243 -20.59 -9.74 -16.56
C PRO A 243 -20.01 -11.04 -17.13
N TRP A 244 -18.70 -11.26 -16.98
CA TRP A 244 -17.99 -12.45 -17.44
C TRP A 244 -17.78 -13.48 -16.33
N GLY A 245 -18.28 -13.24 -15.11
CA GLY A 245 -18.11 -14.17 -13.99
C GLY A 245 -16.65 -14.26 -13.52
N VAL A 246 -15.85 -13.21 -13.79
CA VAL A 246 -14.46 -13.09 -13.36
C VAL A 246 -14.38 -11.99 -12.31
N GLN A 247 -13.83 -12.32 -11.14
CA GLN A 247 -13.54 -11.36 -10.09
C GLN A 247 -12.04 -11.06 -10.08
N VAL A 248 -11.70 -9.80 -10.28
CA VAL A 248 -10.33 -9.29 -10.09
C VAL A 248 -10.10 -9.08 -8.60
N GLN A 249 -8.99 -9.60 -8.07
CA GLN A 249 -8.65 -9.49 -6.65
C GLN A 249 -7.61 -8.42 -6.36
N ARG A 250 -6.66 -8.24 -7.29
CA ARG A 250 -5.58 -7.27 -7.14
C ARG A 250 -4.96 -6.96 -8.49
N VAL A 251 -4.57 -5.70 -8.68
CA VAL A 251 -3.72 -5.26 -9.78
C VAL A 251 -2.40 -4.77 -9.19
N GLU A 252 -1.28 -5.15 -9.79
CA GLU A 252 0.05 -4.69 -9.41
C GLU A 252 0.76 -4.07 -10.61
N ILE A 253 1.24 -2.84 -10.47
CA ILE A 253 2.10 -2.22 -11.48
C ILE A 253 3.51 -2.79 -11.29
N LYS A 254 4.02 -3.48 -12.30
CA LYS A 254 5.28 -4.23 -12.23
C LYS A 254 6.48 -3.32 -12.46
N ASP A 255 6.48 -2.57 -13.55
CA ASP A 255 7.58 -1.70 -13.95
C ASP A 255 7.09 -0.52 -14.80
N ILE A 256 7.72 0.65 -14.63
CA ILE A 256 7.50 1.87 -15.41
C ILE A 256 8.85 2.29 -15.99
N ARG A 257 9.02 2.07 -17.29
CA ARG A 257 10.26 2.33 -18.01
C ARG A 257 10.16 3.63 -18.77
N LEU A 258 11.13 4.50 -18.52
CA LEU A 258 11.28 5.79 -19.21
C LEU A 258 12.36 5.69 -20.31
N PRO A 259 12.29 6.53 -21.36
CA PRO A 259 13.38 6.68 -22.30
C PRO A 259 14.69 7.04 -21.58
N HIS A 260 15.78 6.36 -21.94
CA HIS A 260 17.07 6.49 -21.25
C HIS A 260 17.57 7.95 -21.16
N GLN A 261 17.31 8.76 -22.19
CA GLN A 261 17.69 10.17 -22.22
C GLN A 261 16.98 10.99 -21.13
N LEU A 262 15.66 10.80 -20.95
CA LEU A 262 14.87 11.51 -19.96
C LEU A 262 15.22 11.05 -18.55
N MET A 263 15.40 9.74 -18.34
CA MET A 263 15.81 9.17 -17.05
C MET A 263 17.12 9.79 -16.55
N ARG A 264 18.10 9.99 -17.43
CA ARG A 264 19.38 10.61 -17.07
C ARG A 264 19.22 12.07 -16.66
N SER A 265 18.48 12.86 -17.44
CA SER A 265 18.22 14.27 -17.10
C SER A 265 17.45 14.42 -15.78
N MET A 266 16.43 13.58 -15.58
CA MET A 266 15.64 13.58 -14.34
C MET A 266 16.48 13.16 -13.13
N ALA A 267 17.40 12.20 -13.30
CA ALA A 267 18.34 11.83 -12.23
C ALA A 267 19.27 12.99 -11.85
N THR A 268 19.83 13.70 -12.83
CA THR A 268 20.70 14.86 -12.57
C THR A 268 19.94 16.02 -11.92
N GLU A 269 18.69 16.26 -12.32
CA GLU A 269 17.84 17.28 -11.71
C GLU A 269 17.46 16.92 -10.28
N ALA A 270 17.10 15.66 -10.03
CA ALA A 270 16.75 15.16 -8.71
C ALA A 270 17.95 15.19 -7.75
N GLU A 271 19.16 14.92 -8.23
CA GLU A 271 20.41 15.02 -7.47
C GLU A 271 20.68 16.48 -7.07
N ALA A 272 20.63 17.41 -8.03
CA ALA A 272 20.80 18.84 -7.75
C ALA A 272 19.74 19.39 -6.78
N ALA A 273 18.48 18.97 -6.91
CA ALA A 273 17.41 19.37 -6.00
C ALA A 273 17.60 18.80 -4.58
N ARG A 274 18.11 17.56 -4.47
CA ARG A 274 18.44 16.94 -3.17
C ARG A 274 19.61 17.65 -2.50
N ASP A 275 20.65 17.99 -3.25
CA ASP A 275 21.82 18.72 -2.72
C ASP A 275 21.43 20.12 -2.25
N ALA A 276 20.64 20.84 -3.05
CA ALA A 276 20.13 22.15 -2.66
C ALA A 276 19.27 22.08 -1.39
N ARG A 277 18.37 21.09 -1.29
CA ARG A 277 17.57 20.88 -0.07
C ARG A 277 18.44 20.52 1.14
N ALA A 278 19.46 19.69 0.96
CA ALA A 278 20.37 19.32 2.03
C ALA A 278 21.14 20.55 2.57
N GLN A 279 21.60 21.45 1.69
CA GLN A 279 22.26 22.70 2.09
C GLN A 279 21.34 23.64 2.86
N VAL A 280 20.07 23.77 2.45
CA VAL A 280 19.08 24.59 3.19
C VAL A 280 18.84 24.00 4.58
N ILE A 281 18.63 22.68 4.67
CA ILE A 281 18.43 21.98 5.95
C ILE A 281 19.65 22.15 6.85
N GLN A 282 20.87 22.08 6.30
CA GLN A 282 22.09 22.30 7.06
C GLN A 282 22.19 23.74 7.58
N ALA A 283 21.96 24.73 6.71
CA ALA A 283 22.01 26.15 7.10
C ALA A 283 20.97 26.48 8.18
N ASP A 284 19.75 25.95 8.06
CA ASP A 284 18.71 26.10 9.08
C ASP A 284 19.06 25.37 10.39
N GLY A 285 19.66 24.18 10.28
CA GLY A 285 20.20 23.44 11.42
C GLY A 285 21.29 24.23 12.16
N GLU A 286 22.24 24.82 11.43
CA GLU A 286 23.31 25.67 11.97
C GLU A 286 22.76 26.93 12.63
N ARG A 287 21.76 27.57 12.01
CA ARG A 287 21.08 28.74 12.58
C ARG A 287 20.36 28.40 13.88
N ASN A 288 19.62 27.30 13.90
CA ASN A 288 18.91 26.84 15.10
C ASN A 288 19.89 26.47 16.22
N ALA A 289 20.96 25.75 15.90
CA ALA A 289 22.03 25.42 16.84
C ALA A 289 22.70 26.69 17.42
N ALA A 290 23.03 27.67 16.57
CA ALA A 290 23.62 28.93 17.01
C ALA A 290 22.68 29.71 17.96
N LYS A 291 21.38 29.71 17.68
CA LYS A 291 20.37 30.34 18.55
C LYS A 291 20.32 29.67 19.92
N SER A 292 20.22 28.34 19.97
CA SER A 292 20.21 27.59 21.23
C SER A 292 21.52 27.76 22.02
N LEU A 293 22.67 27.83 21.35
CA LEU A 293 23.95 28.11 21.99
C LEU A 293 24.03 29.53 22.56
N ALA A 294 23.47 30.52 21.87
CA ALA A 294 23.40 31.90 22.36
C ALA A 294 22.53 32.01 23.62
N GLU A 295 21.37 31.34 23.62
CA GLU A 295 20.49 31.25 24.80
C GLU A 295 21.20 30.55 25.97
N ALA A 296 21.87 29.42 25.73
CA ALA A 296 22.65 28.73 26.74
C ALA A 296 23.81 29.60 27.28
N ALA A 297 24.49 30.36 26.42
CA ALA A 297 25.57 31.26 26.82
C ALA A 297 25.05 32.41 27.70
N ALA A 298 23.87 32.96 27.42
CA ALA A 298 23.25 33.97 28.28
C ALA A 298 22.98 33.43 29.69
N VAL A 299 22.38 32.24 29.79
CA VAL A 299 22.12 31.57 31.08
C VAL A 299 23.41 31.22 31.83
N LEU A 300 24.45 30.76 31.13
CA LEU A 300 25.75 30.48 31.75
C LEU A 300 26.47 31.75 32.21
N GLY A 301 26.23 32.88 31.54
CA GLY A 301 26.82 34.18 31.84
C GLY A 301 26.28 34.83 33.13
N ASP A 302 25.06 34.50 33.53
CA ASP A 302 24.42 35.05 34.74
C ASP A 302 25.18 34.72 36.04
N SER A 303 25.95 33.63 36.07
CA SER A 303 26.73 33.23 37.25
C SER A 303 28.17 32.85 36.90
N LYS A 304 29.15 33.45 37.59
CA LYS A 304 30.57 33.10 37.43
C LYS A 304 30.87 31.64 37.78
N ALA A 305 30.09 31.02 38.69
CA ALA A 305 30.24 29.62 39.06
C ALA A 305 29.84 28.67 37.92
N SER A 306 28.83 29.04 37.11
CA SER A 306 28.34 28.25 35.97
C SER A 306 29.42 28.07 34.89
N LEU A 307 30.14 29.15 34.55
CA LEU A 307 31.28 29.10 33.62
C LEU A 307 32.41 28.21 34.14
N GLN A 308 32.69 28.26 35.44
CA GLN A 308 33.74 27.46 36.06
C GLN A 308 33.39 25.96 36.10
N LEU A 309 32.12 25.61 36.37
CA LEU A 309 31.63 24.23 36.27
C LEU A 309 31.68 23.72 34.82
N ARG A 310 31.27 24.54 33.84
CA ARG A 310 31.37 24.19 32.41
C ARG A 310 32.82 23.98 31.99
N TYR A 311 33.75 24.81 32.47
CA TYR A 311 35.19 24.65 32.24
C TYR A 311 35.70 23.31 32.79
N LEU A 312 35.37 22.96 34.04
CA LEU A 312 35.74 21.68 34.65
C LEU A 312 35.14 20.47 33.91
N GLN A 313 33.89 20.56 33.47
CA GLN A 313 33.25 19.52 32.67
C GLN A 313 33.91 19.35 31.30
N THR A 314 34.30 20.46 30.66
CA THR A 314 35.02 20.44 29.37
C THR A 314 36.39 19.79 29.54
N LEU A 315 37.12 20.09 30.61
CA LEU A 315 38.37 19.42 30.96
C LEU A 315 38.17 17.92 31.20
N GLY A 316 37.07 17.52 31.85
CA GLY A 316 36.73 16.11 32.04
C GLY A 316 36.48 15.36 30.73
N ASN A 317 35.81 15.99 29.77
CA ASN A 317 35.58 15.41 28.43
C ASN A 317 36.86 15.34 27.60
N VAL A 318 37.69 16.39 27.60
CA VAL A 318 38.98 16.41 26.89
C VAL A 318 39.95 15.39 27.49
N ALA A 319 39.89 15.14 28.81
CA ALA A 319 40.70 14.12 29.46
C ALA A 319 40.23 12.67 29.17
N SER A 320 38.99 12.49 28.67
CA SER A 320 38.45 11.16 28.33
C SER A 320 38.67 10.78 26.86
N GLU A 321 38.71 11.76 25.95
CA GLU A 321 39.21 11.55 24.58
C GLU A 321 40.73 11.39 24.61
N HIS A 322 41.24 10.30 24.04
CA HIS A 322 42.66 9.90 24.06
C HIS A 322 43.60 10.84 23.25
N ASN A 323 43.68 12.13 23.57
CA ASN A 323 44.64 13.07 23.00
C ASN A 323 45.78 13.37 24.01
N SER A 324 47.02 13.12 23.61
CA SER A 324 48.21 13.16 24.48
C SER A 324 48.78 14.56 24.77
N THR A 325 48.16 15.63 24.26
CA THR A 325 48.63 17.01 24.42
C THR A 325 47.48 17.90 24.88
N ILE A 326 47.45 18.22 26.18
CA ILE A 326 46.43 19.10 26.78
C ILE A 326 46.98 20.53 26.80
N VAL A 327 46.46 21.39 25.93
CA VAL A 327 46.79 22.83 25.93
C VAL A 327 45.83 23.55 26.87
N ILE A 328 46.31 23.94 28.06
CA ILE A 328 45.52 24.69 29.05
C ILE A 328 45.72 26.19 28.81
N PRO A 329 44.70 26.94 28.34
CA PRO A 329 44.80 28.39 28.24
C PRO A 329 44.81 28.99 29.66
N ILE A 330 45.91 29.63 30.04
CA ILE A 330 46.04 30.29 31.34
C ILE A 330 45.20 31.58 31.32
N PRO A 331 44.35 31.86 32.33
CA PRO A 331 43.57 33.09 32.40
C PRO A 331 44.46 34.32 32.34
N VAL A 332 44.04 35.32 31.54
CA VAL A 332 44.83 36.52 31.26
C VAL A 332 45.10 37.34 32.52
N GLU A 333 44.25 37.25 33.54
CA GLU A 333 44.47 37.88 34.86
C GLU A 333 45.67 37.28 35.60
N VAL A 334 45.84 35.96 35.54
CA VAL A 334 46.97 35.26 36.17
C VAL A 334 48.26 35.61 35.44
N ALA A 335 48.23 35.58 34.10
CA ALA A 335 49.37 35.99 33.28
C ALA A 335 49.77 37.47 33.54
N ARG A 336 48.79 38.37 33.68
CA ARG A 336 49.03 39.78 34.02
C ARG A 336 49.61 39.95 35.43
N TYR A 337 49.18 39.16 36.41
CA TYR A 337 49.73 39.20 37.76
C TYR A 337 51.22 38.83 37.78
N PHE A 338 51.60 37.74 37.10
CA PHE A 338 53.00 37.32 36.98
C PHE A 338 53.85 38.33 36.20
N MET A 339 53.33 38.90 35.10
CA MET A 339 54.05 39.96 34.38
C MET A 339 54.23 41.23 35.21
N LYS A 340 53.24 41.60 36.04
CA LYS A 340 53.31 42.79 36.88
C LYS A 340 54.32 42.63 38.02
N GLU A 341 54.46 41.44 38.61
CA GLU A 341 55.52 41.19 39.59
C GLU A 341 56.91 41.07 38.97
N TYR A 342 57.02 40.51 37.75
CA TYR A 342 58.29 40.49 37.02
C TYR A 342 58.79 41.91 36.67
N ALA A 343 57.86 42.83 36.40
CA ALA A 343 58.15 44.24 36.15
C ALA A 343 58.49 45.04 37.42
N LYS A 344 58.20 44.51 38.61
CA LYS A 344 58.41 45.18 39.91
C LYS A 344 59.74 44.79 40.58
N GLN A 345 60.38 43.72 40.10
CA GLN A 345 61.72 43.27 40.52
C GLN A 345 62.89 43.94 39.79
N LYS A 346 62.59 44.89 38.89
CA LYS A 346 63.57 45.72 38.18
C LYS A 346 63.38 47.17 38.59
#